data_AF-A0A1A6HLJ6-F1
#
_entry.id   AF-A0A1A6HLJ6-F1
#
_cell.length_a   1.000
_cell.length_b   1.000
_cell.length_c   1.000
_cell.angle_alpha   90.00
_cell.angle_beta   90.00
_cell.angle_gamma   90.00
#
_symmetry.space_group_name_H-M   'P 1'
#
loop_
_entity.id
_entity.type
_entity.pdbx_description
1 polymer ?
#
loop_
_entity_poly.entity_id
_entity_poly.type
_entity_poly.pdbx_seq_one_letter_code
_entity_poly.pdbx_strand_id
1 'polypeptide(L)' 'IEADSVMSAVNPSTSGISLEGFLDVVKRKKEAQLFRNEIRHIFTAFDVHYRGFLTLEDFKRAFSRAAPKLPARTVLEVF' A
#
# COMPACT_ATOMS: atom_id res chain seq x y z
N ILE A 1 -10.37 -9.98 -11.98
CA ILE A 1 -9.45 -10.10 -13.14
C ILE A 1 -8.01 -9.75 -12.74
N GLU A 2 -7.69 -8.52 -12.31
CA GLU A 2 -6.31 -8.19 -11.87
C GLU A 2 -5.97 -8.75 -10.48
N ALA A 3 -6.85 -8.57 -9.49
CA ALA A 3 -6.67 -9.13 -8.16
C ALA A 3 -6.50 -10.66 -8.21
N ASP A 4 -7.33 -11.36 -8.99
CA ASP A 4 -7.24 -12.81 -9.17
C ASP A 4 -5.91 -13.24 -9.82
N SER A 5 -5.38 -12.44 -10.75
CA SER A 5 -4.07 -12.69 -11.37
C SER A 5 -2.91 -12.51 -10.40
N VAL A 6 -3.01 -11.56 -9.46
CA VAL A 6 -1.99 -11.38 -8.42
C VAL A 6 -2.06 -12.51 -7.40
N MET A 7 -3.26 -12.93 -7.02
CA MET A 7 -3.47 -14.00 -6.04
C MET A 7 -3.08 -15.37 -6.58
N SER A 8 -3.35 -15.65 -7.86
CA SER A 8 -2.97 -16.92 -8.50
C SER A 8 -1.46 -17.11 -8.62
N ALA A 9 -0.68 -16.02 -8.73
CA ALA A 9 0.78 -16.05 -8.71
C ALA A 9 1.35 -16.48 -7.34
N VAL A 10 0.56 -16.37 -6.28
CA VAL A 10 0.91 -16.85 -4.94
C VAL A 10 0.46 -18.29 -4.74
N ASN A 11 -0.82 -18.56 -5.03
CA ASN A 11 -1.38 -19.90 -5.01
C ASN A 11 -2.62 -19.95 -5.92
N PRO A 12 -2.58 -20.74 -7.03
CA PRO A 12 -3.69 -20.85 -7.97
C PRO A 12 -4.98 -21.44 -7.39
N SER A 13 -4.89 -22.10 -6.23
CA SER A 13 -5.93 -22.99 -5.68
C SER A 13 -6.70 -22.40 -4.50
N THR A 14 -6.42 -21.17 -4.10
CA THR A 14 -6.92 -20.60 -2.82
C THR A 14 -7.83 -19.41 -3.01
N SER A 15 -8.92 -19.37 -2.22
CA SER A 15 -9.83 -18.22 -2.12
C SER A 15 -9.23 -16.99 -1.38
N GLY A 16 -7.92 -17.00 -1.10
CA GLY A 16 -7.25 -16.00 -0.26
C GLY A 16 -5.78 -16.34 -0.07
N ILE A 17 -5.12 -15.64 0.86
CA ILE A 17 -3.71 -15.85 1.22
C ILE A 17 -3.61 -16.05 2.74
N SER A 18 -2.81 -17.03 3.19
CA SER A 18 -2.49 -17.19 4.60
C SER A 18 -1.58 -16.05 5.08
N LEU A 19 -1.51 -15.83 6.39
CA LEU A 19 -0.57 -14.84 6.95
C LEU A 19 0.88 -15.17 6.54
N GLU A 20 1.27 -16.44 6.60
CA GLU A 20 2.59 -16.90 6.19
C GLU A 20 2.85 -16.63 4.70
N GLY A 21 1.90 -16.98 3.83
CA GLY A 21 2.02 -16.70 2.40
C GLY A 21 2.11 -15.19 2.11
N PHE A 22 1.38 -14.37 2.86
CA PHE A 22 1.45 -12.91 2.74
C PHE A 22 2.82 -12.38 3.14
N LEU A 23 3.36 -12.85 4.27
CA LEU A 23 4.69 -12.45 4.75
C LEU A 23 5.78 -12.83 3.75
N ASP A 24 5.70 -14.02 3.15
CA ASP A 24 6.64 -14.47 2.13
C ASP A 24 6.57 -13.60 0.86
N VAL A 25 5.37 -13.25 0.39
CA VAL A 25 5.19 -12.34 -0.75
C VAL A 25 5.75 -10.95 -0.46
N VAL A 26 5.47 -10.38 0.71
CA VAL A 26 5.99 -9.07 1.10
C VAL A 26 7.51 -9.09 1.20
N LYS A 27 8.09 -10.14 1.77
CA LYS A 27 9.55 -10.33 1.86
C LYS A 27 10.18 -10.37 0.46
N ARG A 28 9.68 -11.23 -0.43
CA ARG A 28 10.14 -11.31 -1.82
C ARG A 28 10.01 -9.99 -2.56
N LYS A 29 8.90 -9.26 -2.35
CA LYS A 29 8.70 -7.92 -2.92
C LYS A 29 9.75 -6.93 -2.41
N LYS A 30 10.06 -6.91 -1.12
CA LYS A 30 11.08 -6.03 -0.53
C LYS A 30 12.48 -6.35 -1.06
N GLU A 31 12.84 -7.62 -1.15
CA GLU A 31 14.13 -8.08 -1.69
C GLU A 31 14.29 -7.71 -3.17
N ALA A 32 13.26 -7.92 -3.99
CA ALA A 32 13.28 -7.57 -5.41
C ALA A 32 13.28 -6.05 -5.68
N GLN A 33 12.81 -5.24 -4.74
CA GLN A 33 12.68 -3.78 -4.89
C GLN A 33 13.81 -2.98 -4.25
N LEU A 34 14.90 -3.60 -3.79
CA LEU A 34 16.09 -2.90 -3.27
C LEU A 34 16.66 -1.82 -4.23
N PHE A 35 16.28 -1.84 -5.52
CA PHE A 35 16.70 -0.87 -6.55
C PHE A 35 15.57 -0.05 -7.20
N ARG A 36 14.31 -0.18 -6.74
CA ARG A 36 13.17 0.57 -7.32
C ARG A 36 12.60 1.54 -6.29
N ASN A 37 12.29 2.76 -6.75
CA ASN A 37 11.80 3.88 -5.92
C ASN A 37 10.40 3.61 -5.33
N GLU A 38 10.27 2.63 -4.44
CA GLU A 38 9.02 2.27 -3.75
C GLU A 38 8.44 3.49 -3.03
N ILE A 39 9.29 4.29 -2.39
CA ILE A 39 8.92 5.55 -1.76
C ILE A 39 8.24 6.48 -2.75
N ARG A 40 8.78 6.62 -3.98
CA ARG A 40 8.18 7.47 -5.02
C ARG A 40 6.83 6.93 -5.47
N HIS A 41 6.70 5.62 -5.66
CA HIS A 41 5.41 5.02 -6.04
C HIS A 41 4.35 5.19 -4.95
N ILE A 42 4.72 5.00 -3.69
CA ILE A 42 3.82 5.22 -2.54
C ILE A 42 3.41 6.69 -2.49
N PHE A 43 4.38 7.60 -2.59
CA PHE A 43 4.11 9.04 -2.58
C PHE A 43 3.17 9.46 -3.72
N THR A 44 3.43 9.02 -4.95
CA THR A 44 2.58 9.33 -6.11
C THR A 44 1.16 8.76 -5.97
N ALA A 45 0.98 7.63 -5.28
CA ALA A 45 -0.35 7.10 -5.02
C ALA A 45 -1.18 8.01 -4.09
N PHE A 46 -0.53 8.82 -3.25
CA PHE A 46 -1.19 9.78 -2.36
C PHE A 46 -1.26 11.20 -2.95
N ASP A 47 -0.28 11.59 -3.76
CA ASP A 47 -0.25 12.88 -4.48
C ASP A 47 -1.09 12.81 -5.77
N VAL A 48 -2.41 12.60 -5.60
CA VAL A 48 -3.36 12.45 -6.70
C VAL A 48 -3.44 13.67 -7.64
N HIS A 49 -2.94 14.81 -7.17
CA HIS A 49 -2.89 16.06 -7.91
C HIS A 49 -1.52 16.36 -8.52
N TYR A 50 -0.54 15.46 -8.37
CA TYR A 50 0.82 15.56 -8.90
C TYR A 50 1.52 16.89 -8.55
N ARG A 51 1.33 17.37 -7.31
CA ARG A 51 1.90 18.62 -6.83
C ARG A 51 3.35 18.51 -6.38
N GLY A 52 3.84 17.29 -6.15
CA GLY A 52 5.13 17.03 -5.51
C GLY A 52 5.11 17.20 -3.99
N PHE A 53 3.95 17.44 -3.38
CA PHE A 53 3.74 17.50 -1.93
C PHE A 53 2.32 17.03 -1.58
N LEU A 54 2.13 16.51 -0.37
CA LEU A 54 0.81 16.17 0.16
C LEU A 54 0.30 17.32 1.03
N THR A 55 -0.93 17.76 0.79
CA THR A 55 -1.64 18.62 1.75
C THR A 55 -2.20 17.78 2.88
N LEU A 56 -2.55 18.42 4.00
CA LEU A 56 -3.22 17.74 5.11
C LEU A 56 -4.49 17.02 4.67
N GLU A 57 -5.25 17.60 3.73
CA GLU A 57 -6.46 16.99 3.19
C GLU A 57 -6.16 15.79 2.28
N ASP A 58 -5.07 15.81 1.51
CA ASP A 58 -4.62 14.63 0.77
C ASP A 58 -4.26 13.50 1.73
N PHE A 59 -3.54 13.83 2.80
CA PHE A 59 -3.11 12.88 3.82
C PHE A 59 -4.29 12.27 4.58
N LYS A 60 -5.23 13.08 5.05
CA LYS A 60 -6.48 12.59 5.68
C LYS A 60 -7.28 11.68 4.76
N ARG A 61 -7.47 12.09 3.51
CA ARG A 61 -8.22 11.31 2.50
C ARG A 61 -7.53 9.99 2.15
N ALA A 62 -6.20 9.98 2.12
CA ALA A 62 -5.41 8.77 1.93
C ALA A 62 -5.62 7.78 3.08
N PHE A 63 -5.46 8.24 4.33
CA PHE A 63 -5.60 7.40 5.51
C PHE A 63 -7.04 6.93 5.75
N SER A 64 -8.05 7.73 5.39
CA SER A 64 -9.45 7.28 5.47
C SER A 64 -9.75 6.10 4.55
N ARG A 65 -8.95 5.89 3.49
CA ARG A 65 -9.09 4.74 2.58
C ARG A 65 -8.17 3.59 2.95
N ALA A 66 -6.91 3.87 3.27
CA ALA A 66 -5.90 2.85 3.54
C ALA A 66 -6.00 2.26 4.96
N ALA A 67 -6.39 3.07 5.94
CA ALA A 67 -6.46 2.71 7.35
C ALA A 67 -7.69 3.35 8.03
N PRO A 68 -8.92 3.02 7.58
CA PRO A 68 -10.15 3.68 8.04
C PRO A 68 -10.42 3.56 9.55
N LYS A 69 -9.77 2.61 10.23
CA LYS A 69 -9.89 2.39 11.67
C LYS A 69 -8.88 3.20 12.49
N LEU A 70 -7.92 3.86 11.84
CA LEU A 70 -6.93 4.68 12.53
C LEU A 70 -7.60 5.97 13.04
N PRO A 71 -7.34 6.39 14.29
CA PRO A 71 -7.91 7.64 14.80
C PRO A 71 -7.46 8.84 13.95
N ALA A 72 -8.39 9.74 13.63
CA ALA A 72 -8.09 10.95 12.87
C ALA A 72 -7.00 11.80 13.54
N ARG A 73 -6.97 11.82 14.88
CA ARG A 73 -5.91 12.48 15.64
C ARG A 73 -4.52 11.93 15.33
N THR A 74 -4.38 10.61 15.23
CA THR A 74 -3.10 9.99 14.86
C THR A 74 -2.66 10.41 13.47
N VAL A 75 -3.60 10.52 12.52
CA VAL A 75 -3.30 11.02 11.17
C VAL A 75 -2.81 12.47 11.19
N LEU A 76 -3.35 13.32 12.07
CA LEU A 76 -2.88 14.70 12.23
C LEU A 76 -1.48 14.78 12.88
N GLU A 77 -1.19 13.91 13.84
CA GLU A 77 0.08 13.94 14.60
C GLU A 77 1.28 13.45 13.79
N VAL A 78 1.06 12.65 12.74
CA VAL A 78 2.12 12.06 11.90
C VAL A 78 2.27 12.74 10.53
N PHE A 79 1.46 13.76 10.24
CA PHE A 79 1.61 14.63 9.07
C PHE A 79 2.65 15.72 9.37
#